data_AF-A0A537V789-F1
#
_entry.id   AF-A0A537V789-F1
#
_cell.length_a   1.000
_cell.length_b   1.000
_cell.length_c   1.000
_cell.angle_alpha   90.00
_cell.angle_beta   90.00
_cell.angle_gamma   90.00
#
_symmetry.space_group_name_H-M   'P 1'
#
loop_
_entity.id
_entity.type
_entity.pdbx_description
1 polymer ?
#
loop_
_entity_poly.entity_id
_entity_poly.type
_entity_poly.pdbx_seq_one_letter_code
_entity_poly.pdbx_strand_id
1 'polypeptide(L)' 'MDDGKRLQFEGKWDQMKGRVRESWGVLTDDDLDRTQGKWDQVVGLIKEKTGDNAEAIERRLHDIMDQ' A
#
# COMPACT_ATOMS: atom_id res chain seq x y z
N MET A 1 -4.05 9.72 15.76
CA MET A 1 -3.76 8.40 16.37
C MET A 1 -3.86 7.43 15.21
N ASP A 2 -2.78 7.32 14.45
CA ASP A 2 -2.78 6.70 13.11
C ASP A 2 -1.82 5.49 13.08
N ASP A 3 -1.07 5.29 14.17
CA ASP A 3 -0.05 4.27 14.34
C ASP A 3 -0.64 2.85 14.35
N GLY A 4 -1.87 2.69 14.86
CA GLY A 4 -2.55 1.39 14.93
C GLY A 4 -2.95 0.83 13.57
N LYS A 5 -3.21 1.67 12.57
CA LYS A 5 -3.53 1.21 11.21
C LYS A 5 -2.29 0.75 10.46
N ARG A 6 -1.15 1.41 10.66
CA ARG A 6 0.14 1.04 10.03
C ARG A 6 0.59 -0.36 10.48
N LEU A 7 0.50 -0.64 11.79
CA LEU A 7 0.81 -1.97 12.34
C LEU A 7 -0.12 -3.07 11.79
N GLN A 8 -1.41 -2.78 11.64
CA GLN A 8 -2.36 -3.73 11.05
C GLN A 8 -2.10 -3.95 9.56
N PHE A 9 -1.72 -2.91 8.84
CA PHE A 9 -1.33 -3.01 7.44
C PHE A 9 -0.12 -3.92 7.27
N GLU A 10 0.94 -3.71 8.06
CA GLU A 10 2.14 -4.55 8.05
C GLU A 10 1.79 -6.03 8.32
N GLY A 11 0.91 -6.29 9.30
CA GLY A 11 0.46 -7.65 9.62
C GLY A 11 -0.42 -8.31 8.55
N LYS A 12 -1.15 -7.53 7.75
CA LYS A 12 -2.02 -8.02 6.67
C LYS A 12 -1.42 -7.87 5.28
N TRP A 13 -0.20 -7.35 5.17
CA TRP A 13 0.40 -6.95 3.90
C TRP A 13 0.41 -8.07 2.86
N ASP A 14 0.80 -9.28 3.26
CA ASP A 14 0.90 -10.43 2.36
C ASP A 14 -0.44 -10.77 1.69
N GLN A 15 -1.56 -10.59 2.39
CA GLN A 15 -2.90 -10.76 1.82
C GLN A 15 -3.34 -9.56 0.99
N MET A 16 -2.88 -8.36 1.34
CA MET A 16 -3.24 -7.12 0.67
C MET A 16 -2.43 -6.86 -0.61
N LYS A 17 -1.19 -7.35 -0.73
CA LYS A 17 -0.27 -7.05 -1.85
C LYS A 17 -0.91 -7.36 -3.21
N GLY A 18 -1.68 -8.45 -3.31
CA GLY A 18 -2.41 -8.80 -4.53
C GLY A 18 -3.44 -7.76 -4.92
N ARG A 19 -4.23 -7.27 -3.95
CA ARG A 19 -5.26 -6.23 -4.16
C ARG A 19 -4.66 -4.86 -4.45
N VAL A 20 -3.52 -4.55 -3.82
CA VAL A 20 -2.73 -3.35 -4.11
C VAL A 20 -2.24 -3.41 -5.56
N ARG A 21 -1.62 -4.53 -5.97
CA ARG A 21 -1.19 -4.72 -7.37
C ARG A 21 -2.35 -4.58 -8.37
N GLU A 22 -3.53 -5.09 -8.04
CA GLU A 22 -4.71 -4.96 -8.88
C GLU A 22 -5.24 -3.53 -8.96
N SER A 23 -5.26 -2.80 -7.83
CA SER A 23 -5.66 -1.38 -7.79
C SER A 23 -4.70 -0.48 -8.57
N TRP A 24 -3.41 -0.78 -8.50
CA TRP A 24 -2.36 -0.03 -9.20
C TRP A 24 -1.64 -0.98 -10.15
N GLY A 25 -2.24 -1.25 -11.31
CA GLY A 25 -1.71 -2.20 -12.31
C GLY A 25 -0.32 -1.86 -12.87
N VAL A 26 0.27 -0.71 -12.51
CA VAL A 26 1.66 -0.33 -12.80
C VAL A 26 2.67 -0.98 -11.82
N LEU A 27 2.21 -1.39 -10.64
CA LEU A 27 3.05 -2.01 -9.63
C LEU A 27 3.27 -3.48 -9.95
N THR A 28 4.48 -3.96 -9.72
CA THR A 28 4.81 -5.38 -9.81
C THR A 28 4.86 -6.02 -8.42
N ASP A 29 4.81 -7.35 -8.39
CA ASP A 29 4.98 -8.09 -7.14
C ASP A 29 6.31 -7.77 -6.45
N ASP A 30 7.39 -7.65 -7.24
CA ASP A 30 8.73 -7.31 -6.78
C ASP A 30 8.80 -5.91 -6.15
N ASP A 31 8.19 -4.91 -6.81
CA ASP A 31 8.12 -3.54 -6.27
C ASP A 31 7.45 -3.55 -4.89
N LEU A 32 6.33 -4.27 -4.76
CA LEU A 32 5.59 -4.40 -3.51
C LEU A 32 6.38 -5.18 -2.45
N ASP A 33 7.07 -6.25 -2.82
CA ASP A 33 7.87 -7.05 -1.90
C ASP A 33 9.02 -6.23 -1.26
N ARG A 34 9.64 -5.35 -2.05
CA ARG A 34 10.70 -4.45 -1.59
C ARG A 34 10.27 -3.48 -0.50
N THR A 35 8.97 -3.16 -0.43
CA THR A 35 8.43 -2.29 0.64
C THR A 35 8.28 -3.02 1.98
N GLN A 36 8.32 -4.36 1.96
CA GLN A 36 8.08 -5.24 3.10
C GLN A 36 6.77 -4.92 3.86
N GLY A 37 5.78 -4.34 3.19
CA GLY A 37 4.52 -3.96 3.81
C GLY A 37 4.58 -2.75 4.73
N LYS A 38 5.70 -2.02 4.73
CA LYS A 38 5.80 -0.76 5.48
C LYS A 38 4.94 0.29 4.81
N TRP A 39 3.94 0.80 5.54
CA TRP A 39 3.00 1.82 5.05
C TRP A 39 3.67 2.95 4.27
N ASP A 40 4.68 3.58 4.88
CA ASP A 40 5.40 4.72 4.30
C ASP A 40 6.12 4.36 2.99
N GLN A 41 6.71 3.16 2.93
CA GLN A 41 7.40 2.66 1.74
C GLN A 41 6.43 2.35 0.61
N VAL A 42 5.27 1.75 0.94
CA VAL A 42 4.22 1.47 -0.04
C VAL A 42 3.66 2.76 -0.62
N VAL A 43 3.32 3.72 0.24
CA VAL A 43 2.81 5.03 -0.21
C VAL A 43 3.84 5.75 -1.08
N GLY A 44 5.11 5.75 -0.68
CA GLY A 44 6.21 6.34 -1.45
C GLY A 44 6.37 5.70 -2.83
N LEU A 45 6.43 4.36 -2.87
CA LEU A 45 6.55 3.61 -4.12
C LEU A 45 5.38 3.89 -5.07
N ILE A 46 4.15 3.85 -4.58
CA ILE A 46 2.96 4.10 -5.38
C ILE A 46 3.02 5.52 -5.95
N LYS A 47 3.32 6.50 -5.10
CA LYS A 47 3.47 7.90 -5.51
C LYS A 47 4.54 8.07 -6.59
N GLU A 48 5.69 7.40 -6.48
CA GLU A 48 6.75 7.47 -7.50
C GLU A 48 6.33 6.83 -8.83
N LYS A 49 5.55 5.74 -8.80
CA LYS A 49 5.14 4.99 -9.99
C LYS A 49 3.92 5.60 -10.70
N THR A 50 2.96 6.13 -9.94
CA THR A 50 1.69 6.62 -10.48
C THR A 50 1.63 8.15 -10.56
N GLY A 51 2.43 8.86 -9.75
CA GLY A 51 2.34 10.31 -9.59
C GLY A 51 1.15 10.76 -8.74
N ASP A 52 0.45 9.84 -8.05
CA ASP A 52 -0.70 10.18 -7.21
C ASP A 52 -0.33 10.93 -5.93
N ASN A 53 -1.33 11.60 -5.36
CA ASN A 53 -1.18 12.24 -4.05
C ASN A 53 -1.18 11.20 -2.93
N ALA A 54 -0.32 11.43 -1.92
CA ALA A 54 -0.20 10.56 -0.75
C ALA A 54 -1.56 10.31 -0.09
N GLU A 55 -2.38 11.35 0.13
CA GLU A 55 -3.73 11.19 0.71
C GLU A 55 -4.65 10.26 -0.09
N ALA A 56 -4.60 10.32 -1.43
CA ALA A 56 -5.41 9.46 -2.29
C ALA A 56 -4.96 8.00 -2.18
N ILE A 57 -3.65 7.78 -2.15
CA ILE A 57 -3.04 6.47 -1.98
C ILE A 57 -3.40 5.90 -0.60
N GLU A 58 -3.22 6.68 0.46
CA GLU A 58 -3.53 6.29 1.83
C GLU A 58 -5.00 5.94 2.02
N ARG A 59 -5.91 6.72 1.43
CA ARG A 59 -7.34 6.38 1.39
C ARG A 59 -7.60 5.05 0.71
N ARG A 60 -6.97 4.82 -0.45
CA ARG A 60 -7.16 3.58 -1.21
C ARG A 60 -6.59 2.37 -0.47
N LEU A 61 -5.43 2.51 0.17
CA LEU A 61 -4.84 1.46 1.01
C LEU A 61 -5.72 1.15 2.23
N HIS A 62 -6.36 2.17 2.82
CA HIS A 62 -7.35 1.95 3.88
C HIS A 62 -8.59 1.20 3.38
N ASP A 63 -9.11 1.54 2.20
CA ASP A 63 -10.25 0.84 1.59
C ASP A 63 -9.93 -0.64 1.35
N ILE A 64 -8.72 -0.94 0.84
CA ILE A 64 -8.25 -2.32 0.64
C ILE A 64 -8.10 -3.07 1.98
N MET A 65 -7.79 -2.37 3.08
CA MET A 65 -7.61 -2.98 4.41
C MET A 65 -8.94 -3.33 5.08
N ASP A 66 -9.97 -2.52 4.82
CA ASP A 66 -11.30 -2.66 5.39
C ASP A 66 -12.16 -3.70 4.64
N GLN A 67 -11.75 -4.02 3.40
CA GLN A 67 -12.40 -4.98 2.51
C GLN A 67 -12.02 -6.44 2.82
#